data_AF-A0ABD6VD19-F1
#
_entry.id   AF-A0ABD6VD19-F1
#
_cell.length_a   1.000
_cell.length_b   1.000
_cell.length_c   1.000
_cell.angle_alpha   90.00
_cell.angle_beta   90.00
_cell.angle_gamma   90.00
#
_symmetry.space_group_name_H-M   'P 1'
#
loop_
_entity.id
_entity.type
_entity.pdbx_description
1 polymer ?
#
loop_
_entity_poly.entity_id
_entity_poly.type
_entity_poly.pdbx_seq_one_letter_code
_entity_poly.pdbx_strand_id
1 'polypeptide(L)'
;MFKKGYTMNIKHPRSSSRKNTASDLLSAVETFVAEGGVIAVIPDGETAESMNASPTPATPTEEARDEIAGKVALLKCLAAKGAGVTALQYSLRMTKKDVRQLATENGVRIRSSQPMLAIRREARHDATDVDDVVAGHAMHYSALGYTVSEIAQVLDLSLRQVWDIGKAYRFEFRQQRENDTP
;
A
#
# COMPACT_ATOMS: atom_id res chain seq x y z
N MET A 1 27.29 -0.54 30.75
CA MET A 1 26.71 -1.90 30.93
C MET A 1 25.39 -1.94 30.18
N PHE A 2 25.33 -2.58 29.01
CA PHE A 2 24.12 -2.67 28.20
C PHE A 2 23.68 -4.13 28.10
N LYS A 3 22.50 -4.44 28.65
CA LYS A 3 21.90 -5.78 28.65
C LYS A 3 21.42 -6.12 27.23
N LYS A 4 22.00 -7.18 26.65
CA LYS A 4 21.65 -7.75 25.35
C LYS A 4 20.32 -8.52 25.49
N GLY A 5 19.26 -8.02 24.85
CA GLY A 5 17.96 -8.70 24.80
C GLY A 5 18.03 -9.94 23.91
N TYR A 6 17.63 -11.10 24.46
CA TYR A 6 17.54 -12.36 23.74
C TYR A 6 16.32 -12.36 22.80
N THR A 7 16.53 -12.62 21.50
CA THR A 7 15.47 -12.88 20.52
C THR A 7 15.04 -14.33 20.62
N MET A 8 13.83 -14.60 21.13
CA MET A 8 13.24 -15.94 21.16
C MET A 8 12.68 -16.30 19.78
N ASN A 9 13.24 -17.34 19.16
CA ASN A 9 12.80 -17.89 17.87
C ASN A 9 11.62 -18.85 18.10
N ILE A 10 10.39 -18.40 17.87
CA ILE A 10 9.21 -19.24 17.97
C ILE A 10 8.93 -19.85 16.59
N LYS A 11 9.53 -21.02 16.32
CA LYS A 11 9.11 -21.88 15.21
C LYS A 11 7.91 -22.70 15.66
N HIS A 12 6.73 -22.44 15.09
CA HIS A 12 5.58 -23.32 15.29
C HIS A 12 5.72 -24.56 14.39
N PRO A 13 5.59 -25.79 14.93
CA PRO A 13 5.58 -27.00 14.12
C PRO A 13 4.30 -27.03 13.27
N ARG A 14 4.45 -27.36 11.98
CA ARG A 14 3.35 -27.58 11.04
C ARG A 14 2.40 -28.66 11.59
N SER A 15 1.11 -28.35 11.71
CA SER A 15 0.10 -29.31 12.13
C SER A 15 -0.02 -30.44 11.11
N SER A 16 -0.02 -31.68 11.60
CA SER A 16 -0.27 -32.88 10.84
C SER A 16 -1.65 -32.85 10.18
N SER A 17 -1.70 -33.23 8.90
CA SER A 17 -2.92 -33.58 8.18
C SER A 17 -3.65 -34.67 8.97
N ARG A 18 -4.86 -34.37 9.46
CA ARG A 18 -5.71 -35.36 10.16
C ARG A 18 -6.08 -36.44 9.16
N LYS A 19 -5.65 -37.67 9.44
CA LYS A 19 -6.13 -38.88 8.76
C LYS A 19 -7.51 -39.17 9.34
N ASN A 20 -8.59 -38.89 8.61
CA ASN A 20 -9.93 -39.27 9.05
C ASN A 20 -9.97 -40.81 9.12
N THR A 21 -10.28 -41.35 10.30
CA THR A 21 -10.33 -42.80 10.53
C THR A 21 -11.67 -43.35 10.03
N ALA A 22 -11.73 -44.63 9.67
CA ALA A 22 -12.96 -45.24 9.16
C ALA A 22 -14.17 -45.08 10.11
N SER A 23 -13.93 -45.01 11.41
CA SER A 23 -14.93 -44.74 12.43
C SER A 23 -15.55 -43.34 12.33
N ASP A 24 -14.78 -42.35 11.92
CA ASP A 24 -15.23 -40.96 11.73
C ASP A 24 -16.19 -40.87 10.53
N LEU A 25 -15.91 -41.64 9.48
CA LEU A 25 -16.78 -41.74 8.30
C LEU A 25 -18.11 -42.43 8.63
N LEU A 26 -18.10 -43.50 9.42
CA LEU A 26 -19.31 -44.19 9.86
C LEU A 26 -20.23 -43.26 10.66
N SER A 27 -19.66 -42.51 11.62
CA SER A 27 -20.43 -41.55 12.41
C SER A 27 -21.01 -40.42 11.55
N ALA A 28 -20.26 -39.93 10.57
CA ALA A 28 -20.76 -38.92 9.64
C ALA A 28 -21.91 -39.44 8.76
N VAL A 29 -21.83 -40.70 8.31
CA VAL A 29 -22.91 -41.34 7.52
C VAL A 29 -24.18 -41.53 8.36
N GLU A 30 -24.06 -42.00 9.60
CA GLU A 30 -25.20 -42.15 10.51
C GLU A 30 -25.89 -40.81 10.78
N THR A 31 -25.11 -39.76 11.02
CA THR A 31 -25.63 -38.41 11.24
C THR A 31 -26.36 -37.88 10.01
N PHE A 32 -25.77 -38.06 8.82
CA PHE A 32 -26.37 -37.64 7.55
C PHE A 32 -27.73 -38.32 7.28
N VAL A 33 -27.84 -39.62 7.55
CA VAL A 33 -29.10 -40.35 7.40
C VAL A 33 -30.13 -39.92 8.47
N ALA A 34 -29.70 -39.68 9.71
CA ALA A 34 -30.56 -39.19 10.79
C ALA A 34 -31.14 -37.78 10.52
N GLU A 35 -30.39 -36.93 9.81
CA GLU A 35 -30.83 -35.61 9.36
C GLU A 35 -31.76 -35.66 8.12
N GLY A 36 -32.08 -36.86 7.62
CA GLY A 36 -32.97 -37.07 6.48
C GLY A 36 -32.24 -37.11 5.13
N GLY A 37 -30.92 -37.24 5.12
CA GLY A 37 -30.13 -37.45 3.92
C GLY A 37 -30.41 -38.81 3.28
N VAL A 38 -30.70 -38.82 1.98
CA VAL A 38 -30.97 -40.06 1.21
C VAL A 38 -29.72 -40.42 0.41
N ILE A 39 -29.17 -41.62 0.64
CA ILE A 39 -28.04 -42.15 -0.13
C ILE A 39 -28.62 -42.99 -1.27
N ALA A 40 -28.63 -42.43 -2.49
CA ALA A 40 -29.05 -43.17 -3.67
C ALA A 40 -27.97 -44.18 -4.07
N VAL A 41 -28.38 -45.44 -4.28
CA VAL A 41 -27.50 -46.49 -4.82
C VAL A 41 -27.51 -46.39 -6.34
N ILE A 42 -26.34 -46.17 -6.93
CA ILE A 42 -26.17 -46.08 -8.38
C ILE A 42 -25.66 -47.44 -8.87
N PRO A 43 -26.27 -48.05 -9.90
CA PRO A 43 -25.81 -49.31 -10.46
C PRO A 43 -24.41 -49.15 -11.09
N ASP A 44 -23.59 -50.20 -10.98
CA ASP A 44 -22.22 -50.21 -11.49
C ASP A 44 -22.18 -49.97 -13.01
N GLY A 45 -21.58 -48.85 -13.43
CA GLY A 45 -21.36 -48.50 -14.84
C GLY A 45 -21.94 -47.17 -15.31
N GLU A 46 -22.74 -46.49 -14.50
CA GLU A 46 -23.25 -45.14 -14.81
C GLU A 46 -22.63 -44.09 -13.87
N THR A 47 -21.96 -43.10 -14.45
CA THR A 47 -21.43 -41.97 -13.67
C THR A 47 -22.62 -41.15 -13.17
N ALA A 48 -22.75 -41.00 -11.84
CA ALA A 48 -23.63 -39.99 -11.27
C ALA A 48 -23.27 -38.65 -11.91
N GLU A 49 -24.19 -38.06 -12.67
CA GLU A 49 -24.07 -36.65 -13.00
C GLU A 49 -23.95 -35.93 -11.66
N SER A 50 -22.78 -35.32 -11.44
CA SER A 50 -22.49 -34.48 -10.30
C SER A 50 -23.41 -33.27 -10.41
N MET A 51 -24.65 -33.45 -9.96
CA MET A 51 -25.54 -32.38 -9.60
C MET A 51 -24.80 -31.67 -8.49
N ASN A 52 -24.08 -30.61 -8.86
CA ASN A 52 -23.54 -29.62 -7.95
C ASN A 52 -24.76 -29.05 -7.23
N ALA A 53 -25.19 -29.76 -6.19
CA ALA A 53 -26.03 -29.23 -5.16
C ALA A 53 -25.34 -27.95 -4.72
N SER A 54 -26.04 -26.86 -4.98
CA SER A 54 -25.71 -25.53 -4.53
C SER A 54 -25.19 -25.66 -3.10
N PRO A 55 -24.04 -25.07 -2.75
CA PRO A 55 -23.57 -25.16 -1.38
C PRO A 55 -24.68 -24.59 -0.49
N THR A 56 -25.33 -25.46 0.26
CA THR A 56 -26.20 -25.10 1.37
C THR A 56 -25.42 -24.06 2.16
N PRO A 57 -25.96 -22.86 2.42
CA PRO A 57 -25.24 -21.84 3.14
C PRO A 57 -24.93 -22.42 4.52
N ALA A 58 -23.67 -22.85 4.71
CA ALA A 58 -23.15 -23.19 6.01
C ALA A 58 -23.48 -21.99 6.88
N THR A 59 -24.42 -22.18 7.81
CA THR A 59 -24.70 -21.18 8.84
C THR A 59 -23.35 -20.84 9.44
N PRO A 60 -22.92 -19.56 9.39
CA PRO A 60 -21.65 -19.20 9.99
C PRO A 60 -21.76 -19.59 11.45
N THR A 61 -20.87 -20.50 11.88
CA THR A 61 -20.67 -20.88 13.28
C THR A 61 -20.74 -19.60 14.12
N GLU A 62 -21.48 -19.59 15.23
CA GLU A 62 -21.71 -18.36 16.01
C GLU A 62 -20.40 -17.64 16.36
N GLU A 63 -19.32 -18.40 16.56
CA GLU A 63 -17.95 -17.91 16.74
C GLU A 63 -17.47 -17.00 15.59
N ALA A 64 -17.77 -17.34 14.34
CA ALA A 64 -17.41 -16.54 13.18
C ALA A 64 -18.25 -15.25 13.10
N ARG A 65 -19.52 -15.29 13.53
CA ARG A 65 -20.37 -14.10 13.61
C ARG A 65 -19.90 -13.15 14.71
N ASP A 66 -19.52 -13.68 15.86
CA ASP A 66 -18.96 -12.92 16.97
C ASP A 66 -17.61 -12.31 16.61
N GLU A 67 -16.76 -13.03 15.90
CA GLU A 67 -15.48 -12.51 15.41
C GLU A 67 -15.69 -11.35 14.43
N ILE A 68 -16.66 -11.47 13.51
CA ILE A 68 -17.01 -10.39 12.57
C ILE A 68 -17.57 -9.18 13.33
N ALA A 69 -18.46 -9.39 14.31
CA ALA A 69 -19.00 -8.31 15.14
C ALA A 69 -17.90 -7.57 15.93
N GLY A 70 -16.94 -8.30 16.50
CA GLY A 70 -15.78 -7.74 17.17
C GLY A 70 -14.89 -6.92 16.22
N LYS A 71 -14.67 -7.43 15.00
CA LYS A 71 -13.94 -6.71 13.93
C LYS A 71 -14.67 -5.43 13.52
N VAL A 72 -16.00 -5.44 13.42
CA VAL A 72 -16.80 -4.24 13.11
C VAL A 72 -16.69 -3.20 14.22
N ALA A 73 -16.72 -3.61 15.48
CA ALA A 73 -16.54 -2.69 16.61
C ALA A 73 -15.15 -2.04 16.60
N LEU A 74 -14.10 -2.84 16.36
CA LEU A 74 -12.73 -2.34 16.23
C LEU A 74 -12.58 -1.40 15.03
N LEU A 75 -13.18 -1.74 13.89
CA LEU A 75 -13.21 -0.92 12.68
C LEU A 75 -13.81 0.46 12.96
N LYS A 76 -14.96 0.52 13.62
CA LYS A 76 -15.62 1.79 14.00
C LYS A 76 -14.73 2.63 14.91
N CYS A 77 -14.13 2.03 15.93
CA CYS A 77 -13.23 2.72 16.86
C CYS A 77 -12.00 3.30 16.16
N LEU A 78 -11.33 2.51 15.31
CA LEU A 78 -10.14 2.94 14.59
C LEU A 78 -10.47 3.97 13.49
N ALA A 79 -11.59 3.81 12.78
CA ALA A 79 -12.05 4.77 11.79
C ALA A 79 -12.42 6.12 12.43
N ALA A 80 -13.05 6.12 13.62
CA ALA A 80 -13.33 7.34 14.39
C ALA A 80 -12.03 8.09 14.77
N LYS A 81 -10.94 7.35 15.03
CA LYS A 81 -9.60 7.91 15.26
C LYS A 81 -8.88 8.37 13.97
N GLY A 82 -9.50 8.20 12.81
CA GLY A 82 -8.93 8.57 11.51
C GLY A 82 -7.93 7.56 10.95
N ALA A 83 -7.95 6.30 11.41
CA ALA A 83 -7.07 5.27 10.87
C ALA A 83 -7.35 5.02 9.38
N GLY A 84 -6.28 4.99 8.58
CA GLY A 84 -6.35 4.66 7.15
C GLY A 84 -6.48 3.16 6.89
N VAL A 85 -6.80 2.81 5.64
CA VAL A 85 -7.04 1.42 5.20
C VAL A 85 -5.88 0.47 5.52
N THR A 86 -4.63 0.93 5.42
CA THR A 86 -3.45 0.11 5.75
C THR A 86 -3.34 -0.19 7.25
N ALA A 87 -3.60 0.79 8.12
CA ALA A 87 -3.59 0.56 9.57
C ALA A 87 -4.71 -0.41 9.99
N LEU A 88 -5.88 -0.29 9.37
CA LEU A 88 -7.01 -1.19 9.58
C LEU A 88 -6.71 -2.61 9.12
N GLN A 89 -6.02 -2.77 8.00
CA GLN A 89 -5.57 -4.07 7.48
C GLN A 89 -4.75 -4.84 8.54
N TYR A 90 -3.74 -4.19 9.13
CA TYR A 90 -2.90 -4.82 10.16
C TYR A 90 -3.67 -5.07 11.46
N SER A 91 -4.53 -4.13 11.88
CA SER A 91 -5.26 -4.23 13.15
C SER A 91 -6.35 -5.31 13.12
N LEU A 92 -7.06 -5.43 12.00
CA LEU A 92 -8.15 -6.38 11.81
C LEU A 92 -7.68 -7.75 11.30
N ARG A 93 -6.41 -7.85 10.87
CA ARG A 93 -5.83 -9.03 10.18
C ARG A 93 -6.66 -9.46 8.96
N MET A 94 -7.17 -8.48 8.22
CA MET A 94 -8.01 -8.67 7.04
C MET A 94 -7.30 -8.14 5.79
N THR A 95 -7.72 -8.54 4.59
CA THR A 95 -7.17 -7.93 3.36
C THR A 95 -7.73 -6.51 3.15
N LYS A 96 -7.06 -5.69 2.34
CA LYS A 96 -7.57 -4.33 2.00
C LYS A 96 -8.96 -4.36 1.36
N LYS A 97 -9.28 -5.43 0.62
CA LYS A 97 -10.60 -5.62 -0.01
C LYS A 97 -11.64 -5.88 1.06
N ASP A 98 -11.37 -6.82 1.96
CA ASP A 98 -12.32 -7.20 3.02
C ASP A 98 -12.55 -6.05 4.00
N VAL A 99 -11.52 -5.26 4.33
CA VAL A 99 -11.68 -4.05 5.16
C VAL A 99 -12.62 -3.03 4.49
N ARG A 100 -12.50 -2.84 3.17
CA ARG A 100 -13.40 -1.93 2.42
C ARG A 100 -14.81 -2.50 2.33
N GLN A 101 -14.95 -3.79 2.09
CA GLN A 101 -16.23 -4.49 2.05
C GLN A 101 -16.94 -4.37 3.40
N LEU A 102 -16.25 -4.74 4.49
CA LEU A 102 -16.77 -4.66 5.86
C LEU A 102 -17.16 -3.22 6.24
N ALA A 103 -16.37 -2.23 5.83
CA ALA A 103 -16.70 -0.83 6.03
C ALA A 103 -17.92 -0.37 5.24
N THR A 104 -18.08 -0.86 4.01
CA THR A 104 -19.21 -0.52 3.13
C THR A 104 -20.52 -1.13 3.66
N GLU A 105 -20.48 -2.40 4.04
CA GLU A 105 -21.61 -3.14 4.63
C GLU A 105 -22.09 -2.52 5.95
N ASN A 106 -21.17 -1.94 6.73
CA ASN A 106 -21.47 -1.37 8.05
C ASN A 106 -21.54 0.18 8.06
N GLY A 107 -21.54 0.83 6.89
CA GLY A 107 -21.66 2.28 6.77
C GLY A 107 -20.49 3.08 7.36
N VAL A 108 -19.31 2.48 7.52
CA VAL A 108 -18.13 3.12 8.11
C VAL A 108 -17.32 3.84 7.03
N ARG A 109 -17.27 5.16 7.09
CA ARG A 109 -16.45 5.96 6.16
C ARG A 109 -14.99 5.97 6.59
N ILE A 110 -14.17 5.11 5.97
CA ILE A 110 -12.72 5.17 6.15
C ILE A 110 -12.19 6.38 5.40
N ARG A 111 -11.44 7.26 6.09
CA ARG A 111 -10.68 8.32 5.42
C ARG A 111 -9.60 7.63 4.59
N SER A 112 -9.85 7.45 3.29
CA SER A 112 -8.77 7.17 2.38
C SER A 112 -7.86 8.38 2.44
N SER A 113 -6.58 8.16 2.72
CA SER A 113 -5.56 9.09 2.23
C SER A 113 -5.84 9.13 0.74
N GLN A 114 -6.46 10.22 0.27
CA GLN A 114 -6.42 10.49 -1.15
C GLN A 114 -4.93 10.41 -1.48
N PRO A 115 -4.54 9.68 -2.55
CA PRO A 115 -3.24 9.97 -3.12
C PRO A 115 -3.30 11.47 -3.33
N MET A 116 -2.44 12.23 -2.62
CA MET A 116 -2.36 13.67 -2.83
C MET A 116 -2.34 13.81 -4.33
N LEU A 117 -3.46 14.31 -4.90
CA LEU A 117 -3.68 14.43 -6.33
C LEU A 117 -2.35 14.84 -6.83
N ALA A 118 -1.66 13.92 -7.57
CA ALA A 118 -0.25 14.02 -7.88
C ALA A 118 -0.05 15.49 -8.07
N ILE A 119 0.60 16.17 -7.10
CA ILE A 119 0.82 17.59 -7.22
C ILE A 119 1.49 17.57 -8.56
N ARG A 120 0.73 17.99 -9.60
CA ARG A 120 1.28 18.19 -10.91
C ARG A 120 2.49 18.96 -10.48
N ARG A 121 3.67 18.44 -10.81
CA ARG A 121 4.80 19.32 -10.94
C ARG A 121 4.30 20.31 -11.98
N GLU A 122 3.50 21.28 -11.52
CA GLU A 122 3.47 22.64 -11.96
C GLU A 122 4.93 22.84 -12.23
N ALA A 123 5.23 22.93 -13.52
CA ALA A 123 6.47 23.44 -14.02
C ALA A 123 6.77 24.68 -13.17
N ARG A 124 7.44 24.47 -12.03
CA ARG A 124 7.78 25.55 -11.13
C ARG A 124 8.92 26.20 -11.86
N HIS A 125 8.55 27.31 -12.49
CA HIS A 125 9.33 28.13 -13.41
C HIS A 125 8.99 27.74 -14.84
N ASP A 126 7.82 28.22 -15.25
CA ASP A 126 7.62 28.75 -16.59
C ASP A 126 8.88 29.55 -16.92
N ALA A 127 9.75 28.98 -17.77
CA ALA A 127 11.02 29.57 -18.19
C ALA A 127 10.79 30.74 -19.16
N THR A 128 9.64 31.39 -19.04
CA THR A 128 9.04 32.31 -20.02
C THR A 128 9.27 33.77 -19.66
N ASP A 129 9.86 34.07 -18.50
CA ASP A 129 10.21 35.44 -18.08
C ASP A 129 11.69 35.57 -17.69
N VAL A 130 12.57 34.93 -18.47
CA VAL A 130 14.01 35.17 -18.40
C VAL A 130 14.38 36.06 -19.59
N ASP A 131 14.91 37.24 -19.31
CA ASP A 131 15.38 38.15 -20.35
C ASP A 131 16.58 37.53 -21.10
N ASP A 132 16.42 37.30 -22.40
CA ASP A 132 17.45 36.74 -23.29
C ASP A 132 18.76 37.54 -23.24
N VAL A 133 18.69 38.86 -23.06
CA VAL A 133 19.87 39.74 -22.98
C VAL A 133 20.64 39.46 -21.69
N VAL A 134 19.93 39.37 -20.57
CA VAL A 134 20.51 39.05 -19.26
C VAL A 134 21.09 37.64 -19.25
N ALA A 135 20.40 36.68 -19.86
CA ALA A 135 20.90 35.32 -20.03
C ALA A 135 22.20 35.27 -20.84
N GLY A 136 22.26 36.01 -21.95
CA GLY A 136 23.46 36.16 -22.78
C GLY A 136 24.63 36.76 -22.00
N HIS A 137 24.39 37.80 -21.19
CA HIS A 137 25.41 38.38 -20.32
C HIS A 137 25.88 37.40 -19.24
N ALA A 138 24.96 36.69 -18.58
CA ALA A 138 25.31 35.69 -17.57
C ALA A 138 26.23 34.60 -18.16
N MET A 139 25.88 34.07 -19.34
CA MET A 139 26.70 33.07 -20.03
C MET A 139 28.06 33.62 -20.45
N HIS A 140 28.11 34.87 -20.94
CA HIS A 140 29.36 35.53 -21.30
C HIS A 140 30.30 35.65 -20.10
N TYR A 141 29.80 36.12 -18.96
CA TYR A 141 30.61 36.19 -17.72
C TYR A 141 31.06 34.80 -17.26
N SER A 142 30.20 33.78 -17.40
CA SER A 142 30.60 32.41 -17.10
C SER A 142 31.75 31.91 -17.99
N ALA A 143 31.76 32.28 -19.28
CA ALA A 143 32.84 31.95 -20.20
C ALA A 143 34.15 32.68 -19.86
N LEU A 144 34.05 33.88 -19.27
CA LEU A 144 35.19 34.61 -18.70
C LEU A 144 35.69 34.04 -17.37
N GLY A 145 35.05 32.99 -16.83
CA GLY A 145 35.46 32.32 -15.60
C GLY A 145 34.82 32.88 -14.33
N TYR A 146 33.80 33.73 -14.44
CA TYR A 146 33.07 34.23 -13.28
C TYR A 146 32.21 33.10 -12.68
N THR A 147 32.14 33.08 -11.36
CA THR A 147 31.29 32.17 -10.60
C THR A 147 29.84 32.66 -10.55
N VAL A 148 28.89 31.77 -10.24
CA VAL A 148 27.46 32.11 -10.06
C VAL A 148 27.27 33.32 -9.12
N SER A 149 28.04 33.38 -8.03
CA SER A 149 27.97 34.47 -7.06
C SER A 149 28.44 35.80 -7.61
N GLU A 150 29.48 35.79 -8.44
CA GLU A 150 30.01 37.00 -9.07
C GLU A 150 29.07 37.48 -10.18
N ILE A 151 28.53 36.56 -10.97
CA ILE A 151 27.53 36.86 -12.01
C ILE A 151 26.28 37.48 -11.38
N ALA A 152 25.81 36.94 -10.26
CA ALA A 152 24.68 37.47 -9.50
C ALA A 152 24.95 38.92 -9.03
N GLN A 153 26.16 39.21 -8.54
CA GLN A 153 26.53 40.56 -8.12
C GLN A 153 26.67 41.54 -9.29
N VAL A 154 27.27 41.13 -10.40
CA VAL A 154 27.51 42.00 -11.58
C VAL A 154 26.21 42.36 -12.29
N LEU A 155 25.27 41.41 -12.37
CA LEU A 155 23.99 41.59 -13.03
C LEU A 155 22.86 42.06 -12.10
N ASP A 156 23.17 42.32 -10.82
CA ASP A 156 22.20 42.64 -9.76
C ASP A 156 21.03 41.65 -9.71
N LEU A 157 21.36 40.35 -9.79
CA LEU A 157 20.44 39.23 -9.75
C LEU A 157 20.59 38.44 -8.44
N SER A 158 19.54 37.74 -8.05
CA SER A 158 19.66 36.71 -7.03
C SER A 158 20.36 35.45 -7.58
N LEU A 159 21.07 34.72 -6.72
CA LEU A 159 21.65 33.42 -7.06
C LEU A 159 20.63 32.48 -7.70
N ARG A 160 19.39 32.50 -7.18
CA ARG A 160 18.29 31.68 -7.71
C ARG A 160 17.93 32.05 -9.15
N GLN A 161 17.89 33.33 -9.50
CA GLN A 161 17.64 33.78 -10.87
C GLN A 161 18.75 33.31 -11.82
N VAL A 162 20.02 33.36 -11.41
CA VAL A 162 21.14 32.82 -12.21
C VAL A 162 20.99 31.30 -12.42
N TRP A 163 20.55 30.56 -11.40
CA TRP A 163 20.23 29.14 -11.53
C TRP A 163 19.06 28.87 -12.45
N ASP A 164 18.03 29.70 -12.41
CA ASP A 164 16.84 29.56 -13.25
C ASP A 164 17.16 29.91 -14.71
N ILE A 165 18.04 30.89 -14.98
CA ILE A 165 18.65 31.13 -16.29
C ILE A 165 19.38 29.87 -16.77
N GLY A 166 20.23 29.27 -15.93
CA GLY A 166 20.97 28.07 -16.31
C GLY A 166 20.05 26.90 -16.67
N LYS A 167 18.96 26.73 -15.93
CA LYS A 167 17.94 25.71 -16.25
C LYS A 167 17.18 26.01 -17.53
N ALA A 168 16.79 27.26 -17.76
CA ALA A 168 16.03 27.69 -18.94
C ALA A 168 16.80 27.42 -20.24
N TYR A 169 18.11 27.70 -20.25
CA TYR A 169 18.97 27.51 -21.42
C TYR A 169 19.82 26.23 -21.36
N ARG A 170 19.59 25.36 -20.38
CA ARG A 170 20.36 24.11 -20.15
C ARG A 170 21.87 24.36 -20.08
N PHE A 171 22.26 25.45 -19.43
CA PHE A 171 23.64 25.90 -19.24
C PHE A 171 24.10 25.70 -17.79
N GLU A 172 25.31 25.20 -17.60
CA GLU A 172 25.90 24.94 -16.28
C GLU A 172 26.87 26.05 -15.88
N PHE A 173 26.51 26.82 -14.84
CA PHE A 173 27.36 27.85 -14.28
C PHE A 173 28.35 27.29 -13.25
N ARG A 174 29.57 27.82 -13.20
CA ARG A 174 30.60 27.43 -12.22
C ARG A 174 30.23 27.93 -10.81
N GLN A 175 30.12 27.01 -9.85
CA GLN A 175 29.74 27.34 -8.47
C GLN A 175 30.92 27.77 -7.59
N GLN A 176 32.10 27.22 -7.87
CA GLN A 176 33.34 27.49 -7.14
C GLN A 176 34.44 27.66 -8.17
N ARG A 177 35.39 28.57 -7.90
CA ARG A 177 36.69 28.46 -8.52
C ARG A 177 37.24 27.11 -8.04
N GLU A 178 37.56 26.22 -8.98
CA GLU A 178 38.39 25.06 -8.65
C GLU A 178 39.52 25.61 -7.80
N ASN A 179 39.63 25.10 -6.57
CA ASN A 179 40.67 25.52 -5.65
C ASN A 179 41.99 25.04 -6.27
N ASP A 180 42.55 25.84 -7.17
CA ASP A 180 43.98 25.88 -7.45
C ASP A 180 44.63 26.27 -6.13
N THR A 181 44.94 25.24 -5.36
CA THR A 181 45.90 25.31 -4.28
C THR A 181 47.19 24.68 -4.82
N PRO A 182 48.34 25.33 -4.59
CA PRO A 182 49.59 25.15 -5.35
C PRO A 182 50.27 23.80 -5.17
#